data_AF-A0A532FDQ3-F1
#
_entry.id   AF-A0A532FDQ3-F1
#
_cell.length_a   1.000
_cell.length_b   1.000
_cell.length_c   1.000
_cell.angle_alpha   90.00
_cell.angle_beta   90.00
_cell.angle_gamma   90.00
#
_symmetry.space_group_name_H-M   'P 1'
#
loop_
_entity.id
_entity.type
_entity.pdbx_description
1 polymer ?
#
loop_
_entity_poly.entity_id
_entity_poly.type
_entity_poly.pdbx_seq_one_letter_code
_entity_poly.pdbx_strand_id
1 'polypeptide(L)' 'MSNEHLDEVSGISTTGHEWDGIRELNNPLPRWWITTFYITILWAIGYTIAYPAWPMLSSAT' A
#
# COMPACT_ATOMS: atom_id res chain seq x y z
N MET A 1 6.63 9.22 -27.36
CA MET A 1 6.60 8.21 -26.28
C MET A 1 8.05 7.96 -25.91
N SER A 2 8.45 8.21 -24.67
CA SER A 2 9.76 7.79 -24.18
C SER A 2 9.83 6.27 -24.35
N ASN A 3 10.92 5.75 -24.92
CA ASN A 3 11.14 4.31 -24.97
C ASN A 3 11.17 3.80 -23.53
N GLU A 4 10.26 2.89 -23.18
CA GLU A 4 10.26 2.30 -21.84
C GLU A 4 11.55 1.51 -21.65
N HIS A 5 12.28 1.82 -20.59
CA HIS A 5 13.46 1.06 -20.22
C HIS A 5 13.01 -0.20 -19.48
N LEU A 6 13.32 -1.35 -20.06
CA LEU A 6 13.14 -2.66 -19.46
C LEU A 6 14.39 -3.03 -18.68
N ASP A 7 14.19 -3.46 -17.44
CA ASP A 7 15.25 -3.99 -16.60
C ASP A 7 15.79 -5.32 -17.17
N GLU A 8 17.11 -5.48 -17.22
CA GLU A 8 17.76 -6.63 -17.87
C GLU A 8 17.56 -7.94 -17.10
N VAL A 9 17.38 -7.87 -15.78
CA VAL A 9 17.29 -9.05 -14.91
C VAL A 9 15.84 -9.49 -14.74
N SER A 10 14.95 -8.54 -14.47
CA SER A 10 13.55 -8.80 -14.15
C SER A 10 12.63 -8.72 -15.37
N GLY A 11 13.05 -8.06 -16.46
CA GLY A 11 12.24 -7.86 -17.67
C GLY A 11 11.02 -6.94 -17.48
N ILE A 12 10.95 -6.23 -16.34
CA ILE A 12 9.83 -5.34 -16.01
C ILE A 12 10.21 -3.90 -16.40
N SER A 13 9.21 -3.10 -16.80
CA SER A 13 9.47 -1.70 -17.16
C SER A 13 9.72 -0.83 -15.93
N THR A 14 10.51 0.21 -16.12
CA THR A 14 10.81 1.20 -15.08
C THR A 14 9.92 2.42 -15.18
N THR A 15 9.84 3.23 -14.13
CA THR A 15 8.97 4.42 -14.05
C THR A 15 9.41 5.59 -14.96
N GLY A 16 10.55 5.47 -15.65
CA GLY A 16 11.03 6.46 -16.62
C GLY A 16 11.95 7.55 -16.07
N HIS A 17 12.20 7.56 -14.76
CA HIS A 17 13.17 8.45 -14.13
C HIS A 17 14.36 7.67 -13.55
N GLU A 18 15.53 8.30 -13.56
CA GLU A 18 16.75 7.78 -12.97
C GLU A 18 17.25 8.74 -11.90
N TRP A 19 17.62 8.18 -10.75
CA TRP A 19 18.11 8.88 -9.59
C TRP A 19 19.48 8.31 -9.22
N ASP A 20 20.54 8.99 -9.64
CA ASP A 20 21.92 8.60 -9.30
C ASP A 20 22.24 7.13 -9.65
N GLY A 21 21.90 6.71 -10.88
CA GLY A 21 22.08 5.34 -11.33
C GLY A 21 21.00 4.35 -10.86
N ILE A 22 20.07 4.75 -9.99
CA ILE A 22 18.94 3.92 -9.53
C ILE A 22 17.70 4.22 -10.36
N ARG A 23 16.96 3.16 -10.74
CA ARG A 23 15.66 3.25 -11.41
C ARG A 23 14.64 2.42 -10.66
N GLU A 24 13.38 2.86 -10.71
CA GLU A 24 12.29 2.20 -9.99
C GLU A 24 11.53 1.27 -10.92
N LEU A 25 11.24 0.06 -10.43
CA LEU A 25 10.51 -0.96 -11.15
C LEU A 25 9.00 -0.69 -11.06
N ASN A 26 8.28 -0.85 -12.17
CA ASN A 26 6.82 -0.66 -12.22
C ASN A 26 6.09 -2.00 -12.04
N ASN A 27 6.31 -2.63 -10.90
CA ASN A 27 5.67 -3.89 -10.52
C ASN A 27 4.38 -3.65 -9.71
N PRO A 28 3.34 -4.47 -9.92
CA PRO A 28 2.14 -4.41 -9.09
C PRO A 28 2.46 -4.85 -7.67
N LEU A 29 1.74 -4.30 -6.69
CA LEU A 29 1.85 -4.71 -5.30
C LEU A 29 1.58 -6.21 -5.14
N PRO A 30 2.34 -6.93 -4.28
CA PRO A 30 2.11 -8.35 -4.05
C PRO A 30 0.69 -8.63 -3.53
N ARG A 31 0.01 -9.63 -4.10
CA ARG A 31 -1.36 -9.99 -3.71
C ARG A 31 -1.52 -10.27 -2.21
N TRP A 32 -0.59 -11.03 -1.63
CA TRP A 32 -0.60 -11.35 -0.20
C TRP A 32 -0.48 -10.09 0.67
N TRP A 33 0.26 -9.08 0.20
CA TRP A 33 0.44 -7.82 0.91
C TRP A 33 -0.88 -7.04 0.94
N ILE A 34 -1.55 -6.90 -0.21
CA ILE A 34 -2.86 -6.25 -0.30
C ILE A 34 -3.88 -6.98 0.59
N THR A 35 -3.93 -8.31 0.53
CA THR A 35 -4.82 -9.11 1.38
C THR A 35 -4.57 -8.86 2.86
N THR A 36 -3.30 -8.87 3.29
CA THR A 36 -2.93 -8.61 4.68
C THR A 36 -3.31 -7.20 5.11
N PHE A 37 -3.06 -6.20 4.26
CA PHE A 37 -3.45 -4.81 4.49
C PHE A 37 -4.96 -4.69 4.75
N TYR A 38 -5.81 -5.30 3.90
CA TYR A 38 -7.25 -5.29 4.13
C TYR A 38 -7.71 -6.06 5.37
N ILE A 39 -7.04 -7.16 5.72
CA ILE A 39 -7.30 -7.88 6.98
C ILE A 39 -7.06 -6.97 8.17
N THR A 40 -5.98 -6.17 8.17
CA THR A 40 -5.71 -5.24 9.28
C THR A 40 -6.73 -4.12 9.38
N ILE A 41 -7.28 -3.65 8.25
CA ILE A 41 -8.39 -2.68 8.24
C ILE A 41 -9.64 -3.28 8.88
N LEU A 42 -10.02 -4.49 8.46
CA LEU A 42 -11.17 -5.19 9.04
C LEU A 42 -10.98 -5.43 10.55
N TRP A 43 -9.77 -5.80 10.97
CA TRP A 43 -9.41 -5.94 12.37
C TRP A 43 -9.55 -4.63 13.14
N ALA A 44 -9.04 -3.52 12.60
CA ALA A 44 -9.16 -2.20 13.22
C ALA A 44 -10.62 -1.77 13.40
N ILE A 45 -11.47 -2.02 12.40
CA ILE A 45 -12.92 -1.77 12.49
C ILE A 45 -13.54 -2.63 13.60
N GLY A 46 -13.29 -3.94 13.58
CA GLY A 46 -13.80 -4.86 14.61
C GLY A 46 -13.33 -4.47 16.02
N TYR A 47 -12.07 -4.08 16.16
CA TYR A 47 -11.49 -3.64 17.42
C TYR A 47 -12.12 -2.34 17.92
N THR A 48 -12.37 -1.37 17.02
CA THR A 48 -13.04 -0.11 17.37
C THR A 48 -14.48 -0.33 17.85
N ILE A 49 -15.17 -1.37 17.38
CA ILE A 49 -16.51 -1.74 17.85
C ILE A 49 -16.44 -2.49 19.19
N ALA A 50 -15.53 -3.45 19.32
CA ALA A 50 -15.38 -4.28 20.52
C ALA A 50 -14.87 -3.46 21.73
N TYR A 51 -13.95 -2.53 21.47
CA TYR A 51 -13.45 -1.54 22.41
C TYR A 51 -13.88 -0.17 21.89
N PRO A 52 -15.12 0.27 22.19
CA PRO A 52 -15.67 1.50 21.66
C PRO A 52 -14.78 2.70 22.02
N ALA A 53 -13.93 3.05 21.06
CA ALA A 53 -12.99 4.16 21.13
C ALA A 53 -13.51 5.38 20.36
N TRP A 54 -14.64 5.22 19.65
CA TRP A 54 -15.38 6.36 19.11
C TRP A 54 -15.96 7.13 20.31
N PRO A 55 -15.64 8.42 20.49
CA PRO A 55 -16.29 9.22 21.51
C PRO A 55 -17.78 9.29 21.16
N MET A 56 -18.59 8.47 21.82
CA MET A 56 -20.04 8.62 21.78
C MET A 56 -20.36 9.94 22.46
N LEU A 57 -21.16 10.79 21.81
CA LEU A 57 -21.62 12.09 22.32
C LEU A 57 -22.50 11.99 23.59
N SER A 58 -22.56 10.82 24.25
CA SER A 58 -23.34 10.62 25.47
C SER A 58 -22.52 11.03 26.70
N SER A 59 -22.68 12.32 27.02
CA SER A 59 -22.49 12.99 28.31
C SER A 59 -21.07 13.14 28.85
N ALA A 60 -20.55 14.37 28.69
CA ALA A 60 -19.74 14.99 29.73
C ALA A 60 -20.55 14.96 31.03
N THR A 61 -19.97 14.40 32.09
CA THR A 61 -20.49 14.58 33.46
C THR A 61 -20.18 16.00 33.93
#